data_AF-A0A9P1NNV7-F1
#
_entry.id   AF-A0A9P1NNV7-F1
#
_cell.length_a   1.000
_cell.length_b   1.000
_cell.length_c   1.000
_cell.angle_alpha   90.00
_cell.angle_beta   90.00
_cell.angle_gamma   90.00
#
_symmetry.space_group_name_H-M   'P 1'
#
loop_
_entity.id
_entity.type
_entity.pdbx_description
1 polymer ?
#
loop_
_entity_poly.entity_id
_entity_poly.type
_entity_poly.pdbx_seq_one_letter_code
_entity_poly.pdbx_strand_id
1 'polypeptide(L)' 'MRLEAAFWDGLVEIARREEVTVGTLCTRLAGELETLSAGSLSSAVRVYVLSYFRTAAPPPGRRLARR' A
#
# COMPACT_ATOMS: atom_id res chain seq x y z
N MET A 1 -11.13 -11.05 -8.47
CA MET A 1 -10.07 -10.02 -8.52
C MET A 1 -8.77 -10.68 -8.98
N ARG A 2 -8.01 -10.08 -9.90
CA ARG A 2 -6.72 -10.63 -10.38
C ARG A 2 -5.60 -9.66 -10.02
N LEU A 3 -4.68 -10.11 -9.18
CA LEU A 3 -3.59 -9.31 -8.63
C LEU A 3 -2.33 -10.18 -8.58
N GLU A 4 -1.20 -9.63 -9.00
CA GLU A 4 0.08 -10.35 -8.97
C GLU A 4 0.50 -10.70 -7.54
N ALA A 5 1.16 -11.85 -7.36
CA ALA A 5 1.57 -12.36 -6.05
C ALA A 5 2.42 -11.36 -5.25
N ALA A 6 3.28 -10.59 -5.92
CA ALA A 6 4.11 -9.57 -5.28
C ALA A 6 3.30 -8.48 -4.56
N PHE A 7 2.13 -8.10 -5.10
CA PHE A 7 1.27 -7.12 -4.44
C PHE A 7 0.51 -7.72 -3.26
N TRP A 8 0.15 -9.00 -3.32
CA TRP A 8 -0.41 -9.71 -2.16
C TRP A 8 0.60 -9.81 -1.02
N ASP A 9 1.84 -10.16 -1.33
CA ASP A 9 2.93 -10.24 -0.35
C ASP A 9 3.18 -8.87 0.31
N GLY A 10 3.25 -7.80 -0.50
CA GLY A 10 3.36 -6.43 0.01
C GLY A 10 2.18 -6.03 0.90
N LEU A 11 0.95 -6.43 0.55
CA LEU A 11 -0.23 -6.14 1.36
C LEU A 11 -0.22 -6.89 2.70
N VAL A 12 0.25 -8.13 2.73
CA VAL A 12 0.46 -8.92 3.97
C VAL A 12 1.49 -8.24 4.85
N GLU A 13 2.58 -7.75 4.27
CA GLU A 13 3.61 -7.03 5.02
C GLU A 13 3.09 -5.73 5.62
N ILE A 14 2.32 -4.95 4.85
CA ILE A 14 1.67 -3.72 5.34
C ILE A 14 0.71 -4.04 6.48
N ALA A 15 -0.13 -5.06 6.30
CA ALA A 15 -1.08 -5.50 7.33
C ALA A 15 -0.37 -5.84 8.65
N ARG A 16 0.78 -6.55 8.56
CA ARG A 16 1.61 -6.85 9.73
C ARG A 16 2.21 -5.59 10.37
N ARG A 17 2.70 -4.64 9.56
CA ARG A 17 3.32 -3.38 10.04
C ARG A 17 2.31 -2.45 10.72
N GLU A 18 1.06 -2.44 10.24
CA GLU A 18 -0.03 -1.63 10.80
C GLU A 18 -0.88 -2.37 11.85
N GLU A 19 -0.52 -3.63 12.19
CA GLU A 19 -1.27 -4.46 13.14
C GLU A 19 -2.76 -4.64 12.76
N VAL A 20 -3.05 -4.73 11.46
CA VAL A 20 -4.40 -4.96 10.91
C VAL A 20 -4.43 -6.22 10.06
N THR A 21 -5.62 -6.66 9.65
CA THR A 21 -5.75 -7.77 8.71
C THR A 21 -5.74 -7.29 7.25
N VAL A 22 -5.30 -8.15 6.34
CA VAL A 22 -5.43 -7.93 4.88
C VAL A 22 -6.88 -7.61 4.49
N GLY A 23 -7.86 -8.31 5.09
CA GLY A 23 -9.27 -8.04 4.87
C GLY A 23 -9.67 -6.62 5.23
N THR A 24 -9.18 -6.12 6.38
CA THR A 24 -9.41 -4.73 6.81
C THR A 24 -8.87 -3.72 5.81
N LEU A 25 -7.66 -3.94 5.27
CA LEU A 25 -7.09 -3.08 4.22
C LEU A 25 -7.92 -3.13 2.94
N CYS A 26 -8.34 -4.32 2.50
CA CYS A 26 -9.20 -4.47 1.32
C CYS A 26 -10.55 -3.77 1.49
N THR A 27 -11.18 -3.86 2.67
CA THR A 27 -12.45 -3.17 2.96
C THR A 27 -12.28 -1.65 2.94
N ARG A 28 -11.18 -1.11 3.51
CA ARG A 28 -10.88 0.32 3.44
C ARG A 28 -10.74 0.80 1.99
N LEU A 29 -9.92 0.09 1.20
CA LEU A 29 -9.71 0.40 -0.21
C LEU A 29 -10.99 0.29 -1.05
N ALA A 30 -11.85 -0.68 -0.75
CA ALA A 30 -13.15 -0.83 -1.41
C ALA A 30 -14.07 0.37 -1.13
N GLY A 31 -14.13 0.84 0.12
CA GLY A 31 -14.92 2.03 0.49
C GLY A 31 -14.42 3.32 -0.16
N GLU A 32 -13.11 3.50 -0.29
CA GLU A 32 -12.54 4.65 -1.01
C GLU A 32 -12.88 4.60 -2.51
N LEU A 33 -12.87 3.40 -3.11
CA LEU A 33 -13.26 3.18 -4.50
C LEU A 33 -14.71 3.55 -4.78
N GLU A 34 -15.63 3.17 -3.90
CA GLU A 34 -17.05 3.56 -4.00
C GLU A 34 -17.21 5.07 -3.96
N THR A 35 -16.46 5.73 -3.06
CA THR A 35 -16.49 7.19 -2.90
C THR A 35 -15.97 7.92 -4.14
N LEU A 36 -14.92 7.38 -4.79
CA LEU A 36 -14.29 8.02 -5.94
C LEU A 36 -14.93 7.64 -7.29
N SER A 37 -15.90 6.70 -7.30
CA SER A 37 -16.53 6.17 -8.53
C SER A 37 -15.53 5.79 -9.63
N ALA A 38 -14.32 5.38 -9.24
CA ALA A 38 -13.21 5.25 -10.17
C ALA A 38 -12.32 4.04 -9.86
N GLY A 39 -12.34 3.06 -10.77
CA GLY A 39 -11.33 2.01 -10.86
C GLY A 39 -11.77 0.63 -10.36
N SER A 40 -10.79 -0.27 -10.28
CA SER A 40 -10.97 -1.62 -9.73
C SER A 40 -10.19 -1.76 -8.42
N LEU A 41 -10.66 -2.61 -7.51
CA LEU A 41 -9.94 -2.94 -6.27
C LEU A 41 -8.50 -3.38 -6.54
N SER A 42 -8.27 -4.08 -7.65
CA SER A 42 -6.92 -4.49 -8.05
C SER A 42 -6.00 -3.31 -8.36
N SER A 43 -6.50 -2.26 -9.03
CA SER A 43 -5.72 -1.06 -9.34
C SER A 43 -5.43 -0.26 -8.07
N ALA A 44 -6.44 -0.12 -7.19
CA ALA A 44 -6.27 0.56 -5.91
C ALA A 44 -5.22 -0.13 -5.02
N VAL A 45 -5.25 -1.46 -4.93
CA VAL A 45 -4.24 -2.23 -4.18
C VAL A 45 -2.83 -1.98 -4.73
N ARG A 46 -2.63 -1.99 -6.06
CA ARG A 46 -1.30 -1.74 -6.65
C ARG A 46 -0.77 -0.35 -6.29
N VAL A 47 -1.62 0.67 -6.38
CA VAL A 47 -1.27 2.05 -6.03
C VAL A 47 -1.01 2.21 -4.54
N TYR A 48 -1.83 1.58 -3.69
CA TYR A 48 -1.70 1.61 -2.24
C TYR A 48 -0.38 1.00 -1.78
N VAL A 49 -0.07 -0.23 -2.22
CA VAL A 49 1.18 -0.92 -1.90
C VAL A 49 2.38 -0.09 -2.35
N LEU A 50 2.37 0.41 -3.59
CA LEU A 50 3.46 1.24 -4.11
C LEU A 50 3.64 2.53 -3.29
N SER A 51 2.54 3.22 -2.98
CA SER A 51 2.57 4.48 -2.24
C SER A 51 3.06 4.28 -0.82
N TYR A 52 2.60 3.23 -0.14
CA TYR A 52 3.00 2.89 1.21
C TYR A 52 4.52 2.70 1.32
N PHE A 53 5.12 1.88 0.44
CA PHE A 53 6.55 1.64 0.49
C PHE A 53 7.38 2.85 0.01
N ARG A 54 6.82 3.72 -0.86
CA ARG A 54 7.49 4.98 -1.24
C ARG A 54 7.53 6.00 -0.10
N THR A 55 6.49 6.05 0.75
CA THR A 55 6.43 6.98 1.89
C THR A 55 7.13 6.44 3.13
N ALA A 56 7.10 5.11 3.34
CA ALA A 56 7.82 4.44 4.41
C ALA A 56 9.34 4.36 4.15
N ALA A 57 9.79 4.51 2.91
CA ALA A 57 11.20 4.65 2.59
C ALA A 57 11.72 5.97 3.19
N PRO A 58 12.82 5.96 3.97
CA PRO A 58 13.44 7.20 4.39
C PRO A 58 13.76 8.05 3.15
N PRO A 59 13.58 9.39 3.20
CA PRO A 59 13.90 10.25 2.06
C PRO A 59 15.32 9.94 1.60
N PRO A 60 15.58 9.87 0.27
CA PRO A 60 16.90 9.55 -0.26
C PRO A 60 17.93 10.41 0.44
N GLY A 61 18.84 9.74 1.14
CA GLY A 61 19.56 10.32 2.26
C GLY A 61 20.15 11.69 1.93
N ARG A 62 19.78 12.68 2.74
CA ARG A 62 20.70 13.77 3.08
C ARG A 62 21.91 13.10 3.74
N ARG A 63 22.84 12.63 2.90
CA ARG A 63 24.15 12.09 3.30
C ARG A 63 24.69 13.05 4.35
N LEU A 64 24.86 12.53 5.56
CA LEU A 64 25.40 13.26 6.69
C LEU A 64 26.69 13.97 6.24
N ALA A 65 26.62 15.29 6.10
CA ALA A 65 27.81 16.12 6.16
C ALA A 65 28.27 16.14 7.63
N ARG A 66 28.94 15.06 8.04
CA ARG A 66 29.79 15.07 9.23
C ARG A 66 31.15 15.60 8.80
N ARG A 67 31.42 16.88 9.07
CA ARG A 67 32.74 17.41 9.36
C ARG A 67 32.61 18.45 10.45
#